data_AF-A0A0Q4S5C3-F1
#
_entry.id   AF-A0A0Q4S5C3-F1
#
_cell.length_a   1.000
_cell.length_b   1.000
_cell.length_c   1.000
_cell.angle_alpha   90.00
_cell.angle_beta   90.00
_cell.angle_gamma   90.00
#
_symmetry.space_group_name_H-M   'P 1'
#
loop_
_entity.id
_entity.type
_entity.pdbx_description
1 polymer ?
#
loop_
_entity_poly.entity_id
_entity_poly.type
_entity_poly.pdbx_seq_one_letter_code
_entity_poly.pdbx_strand_id
1 'polypeptide(L)'
;MVVVGAACMDGYPQQDAPALDPFTMTQGQRLAHMNVLGGEAHAERRWSYELLPGCVLRIDVDGKAGPRPSFDIPLLGAAVTLANDRADATFDVNVATALAHRQEAAVSVLEAQNWVHASGMQLLLRVLQKGCVDAQNAHHAARS
;
A
#
# COMPACT_ATOMS: atom_id res chain seq x y z
N MET A 1 42.20 -24.73 33.18
CA MET A 1 41.31 -23.56 33.33
C MET A 1 40.45 -23.51 32.09
N VAL A 2 39.17 -23.85 32.21
CA VAL A 2 38.22 -23.90 31.10
C VAL A 2 37.52 -22.55 31.05
N VAL A 3 37.69 -21.80 29.96
CA VAL A 3 36.92 -20.58 29.71
C VAL A 3 35.82 -20.93 28.72
N VAL A 4 34.59 -20.81 29.20
CA VAL A 4 33.32 -21.09 28.54
C VAL A 4 33.07 -20.04 27.46
N GLY A 5 32.60 -20.47 26.29
CA GLY A 5 32.31 -19.61 25.15
C GLY A 5 31.17 -18.63 25.41
N ALA A 6 31.38 -17.37 25.03
CA ALA A 6 30.30 -16.41 24.86
C ALA A 6 29.67 -16.68 23.48
N ALA A 7 28.49 -17.31 23.50
CA ALA A 7 27.62 -17.31 22.34
C ALA A 7 27.11 -15.87 22.15
N CYS A 8 27.44 -15.25 21.01
CA CYS A 8 26.79 -14.04 20.54
C CYS A 8 25.34 -14.41 20.19
N MET A 9 24.44 -14.39 21.18
CA MET A 9 23.03 -14.20 20.89
C MET A 9 22.84 -12.72 20.61
N ASP A 10 23.21 -12.30 19.39
CA ASP A 10 22.78 -11.02 18.85
C ASP A 10 21.25 -11.07 18.80
N GLY A 11 20.64 -10.43 19.80
CA GLY A 11 19.21 -10.31 19.93
C GLY A 11 18.66 -9.64 18.67
N TYR A 12 17.80 -10.37 17.94
CA TYR A 12 16.92 -9.75 16.97
C TYR A 12 16.17 -8.61 17.69
N PRO A 13 16.10 -7.40 17.12
CA PRO A 13 15.32 -6.33 17.73
C PRO A 13 13.87 -6.82 17.86
N GLN A 14 13.42 -7.04 19.10
CA GLN A 14 12.02 -7.20 19.44
C GLN A 14 11.34 -5.86 19.19
N GLN A 15 10.86 -5.65 17.96
CA GLN A 15 9.82 -4.68 17.70
C GLN A 15 8.49 -5.33 18.14
N ASP A 16 8.28 -5.38 19.47
CA ASP A 16 7.04 -5.87 20.10
C ASP A 16 5.89 -4.86 19.98
N ALA A 17 5.69 -4.29 18.79
CA ALA A 17 4.36 -3.86 18.42
C ALA A 17 3.73 -5.07 17.71
N PRO A 18 2.57 -5.59 18.14
CA PRO A 18 1.89 -6.60 17.36
C PRO A 18 1.74 -6.04 15.94
N ALA A 19 2.38 -6.68 14.96
CA ALA A 19 2.19 -6.33 13.56
C ALA A 19 0.69 -6.40 13.32
N LEU A 20 0.05 -5.24 13.14
CA LEU A 20 -1.39 -5.17 13.02
C LEU A 20 -1.78 -5.96 11.78
N ASP A 21 -2.46 -7.09 11.98
CA ASP A 21 -2.80 -8.01 10.90
C ASP A 21 -3.78 -7.34 9.93
N PRO A 22 -3.36 -7.03 8.70
CA PRO A 22 -4.22 -6.37 7.74
C PRO A 22 -5.49 -7.19 7.50
N PHE A 23 -5.48 -8.52 7.58
CA PHE A 23 -6.67 -9.33 7.28
C PHE A 23 -7.82 -9.10 8.27
N THR A 24 -7.54 -8.67 9.49
CA THR A 24 -8.55 -8.40 10.53
C THR A 24 -9.08 -6.96 10.52
N MET A 25 -8.46 -6.07 9.74
CA MET A 25 -8.85 -4.66 9.67
C MET A 25 -10.14 -4.44 8.88
N THR A 26 -10.93 -3.46 9.32
CA THR A 26 -11.99 -2.85 8.50
C THR A 26 -11.40 -2.08 7.32
N GLN A 27 -12.21 -1.79 6.29
CA GLN A 27 -11.78 -0.96 5.15
C GLN A 27 -11.26 0.42 5.60
N GLY A 28 -11.92 1.06 6.56
CA GLY A 28 -11.50 2.35 7.09
C GLY A 28 -10.14 2.29 7.81
N GLN A 29 -9.89 1.24 8.58
CA GLN A 29 -8.59 1.04 9.25
C GLN A 29 -7.46 0.79 8.23
N ARG A 30 -7.71 0.00 7.17
CA ARG A 30 -6.74 -0.19 6.08
C ARG A 30 -6.40 1.13 5.41
N LEU A 31 -7.41 1.93 5.08
CA LEU A 31 -7.23 3.23 4.44
C LEU A 31 -6.47 4.20 5.35
N ALA A 32 -6.78 4.23 6.65
CA ALA A 32 -6.04 5.03 7.61
C ALA A 32 -4.56 4.62 7.68
N HIS A 33 -4.27 3.31 7.70
CA HIS A 33 -2.90 2.79 7.66
C HIS A 33 -2.18 3.12 6.36
N MET A 34 -2.86 3.07 5.21
CA MET A 34 -2.31 3.53 3.94
C MET A 34 -1.92 5.01 4.01
N ASN A 35 -2.75 5.87 4.61
CA ASN A 35 -2.43 7.29 4.78
C ASN A 35 -1.22 7.53 5.71
N VAL A 36 -1.05 6.72 6.76
CA VAL A 36 0.16 6.78 7.60
C VAL A 36 1.40 6.43 6.76
N LEU A 37 1.38 5.29 6.06
CA LEU A 37 2.49 4.88 5.21
C LEU A 37 2.77 5.91 4.10
N GLY A 38 1.74 6.46 3.47
CA GLY A 38 1.87 7.49 2.43
C GLY A 38 2.49 8.79 2.94
N GLY A 39 2.32 9.13 4.22
CA GLY A 39 2.96 10.26 4.87
C GLY A 39 4.43 10.05 5.24
N GLU A 40 4.87 8.81 5.37
CA GLU A 40 6.20 8.42 5.89
C GLU A 40 7.10 7.76 4.83
N ALA A 41 6.54 7.32 3.70
CA ALA A 41 7.24 6.57 2.67
C ALA A 41 8.38 7.34 2.00
N HIS A 42 8.26 8.66 1.87
CA HIS A 42 9.20 9.49 1.13
C HIS A 42 9.41 10.85 1.79
N ALA A 43 10.67 11.30 1.89
CA ALA A 43 10.99 12.56 2.57
C ALA A 43 10.46 13.82 1.85
N GLU A 44 10.28 13.74 0.53
CA GLU A 44 9.89 14.88 -0.31
C GLU A 44 8.50 14.76 -0.95
N ARG A 45 7.82 13.63 -0.71
CA ARG A 45 6.53 13.31 -1.34
C ARG A 45 5.61 12.75 -0.25
N ARG A 46 4.41 13.31 -0.12
CA ARG A 46 3.37 12.85 0.80
C ARG A 46 2.19 12.36 -0.01
N TRP A 47 1.82 11.12 0.21
CA TRP A 47 0.69 10.48 -0.44
C TRP A 47 -0.49 10.39 0.53
N SER A 48 -1.67 10.75 0.06
CA SER A 48 -2.92 10.53 0.78
C SER A 48 -3.97 9.86 -0.10
N TYR A 49 -4.88 9.16 0.57
CA TYR A 49 -5.79 8.22 -0.06
C TYR A 49 -7.21 8.40 0.47
N GLU A 50 -8.17 8.43 -0.44
CA GLU A 50 -9.60 8.37 -0.15
C GLU A 50 -10.24 7.22 -0.94
N LEU A 51 -11.06 6.40 -0.27
CA LEU A 51 -11.84 5.36 -0.94
C LEU A 51 -13.23 5.90 -1.26
N LEU A 52 -13.47 6.19 -2.54
CA LEU A 52 -14.74 6.69 -3.05
C LEU A 52 -15.75 5.55 -3.31
N PRO A 53 -17.05 5.88 -3.43
CA PRO A 53 -18.06 4.92 -3.86
C PRO A 53 -17.69 4.23 -5.19
N GLY A 54 -18.07 2.95 -5.33
CA GLY A 54 -17.69 2.16 -6.50
C GLY A 54 -16.26 1.60 -6.47
N CYS A 55 -15.61 1.65 -5.30
CA CYS A 55 -14.25 1.11 -5.11
C CYS A 55 -13.20 1.78 -5.98
N VAL A 56 -13.30 3.11 -6.04
CA VAL A 56 -12.34 3.99 -6.70
C VAL A 56 -11.43 4.59 -5.62
N LEU A 57 -10.12 4.40 -5.76
CA LEU A 57 -9.14 5.01 -4.89
C LEU A 57 -8.71 6.35 -5.49
N ARG A 58 -9.05 7.44 -4.80
CA ARG A 58 -8.49 8.76 -5.09
C ARG A 58 -7.15 8.89 -4.40
N ILE A 59 -6.18 9.41 -5.14
CA ILE A 59 -4.80 9.59 -4.70
C ILE A 59 -4.44 11.06 -4.88
N ASP A 60 -3.94 11.64 -3.79
CA ASP A 60 -3.36 12.98 -3.77
C ASP A 60 -1.87 12.86 -3.44
N VAL A 61 -1.05 13.61 -4.18
CA VAL A 61 0.40 13.64 -3.96
C VAL A 61 0.83 15.08 -3.77
N ASP A 62 1.36 15.37 -2.60
CA ASP A 62 1.99 16.64 -2.28
C ASP A 62 3.51 16.48 -2.15
N GLY A 63 4.26 17.56 -2.25
CA GLY A 63 5.70 17.55 -2.09
C GLY A 63 6.31 18.94 -2.12
N LYS A 64 7.64 19.00 -2.12
CA LYS A 64 8.36 20.29 -2.12
C LYS A 64 8.04 21.19 -3.32
N ALA A 65 7.66 20.60 -4.45
CA ALA A 65 7.24 21.31 -5.66
C ALA A 65 5.77 21.76 -5.64
N GLY A 66 5.04 21.47 -4.54
CA GLY A 66 3.61 21.68 -4.40
C GLY A 66 2.77 20.45 -4.80
N PRO A 67 1.44 20.56 -4.67
CA PRO A 67 0.52 19.47 -4.94
C PRO A 67 0.48 19.12 -6.43
N ARG A 68 0.48 17.83 -6.73
CA ARG A 68 0.22 17.28 -8.06
C ARG A 68 -1.30 17.16 -8.27
N PRO A 69 -1.78 17.11 -9.53
CA PRO A 69 -3.18 16.80 -9.79
C PRO A 69 -3.57 15.44 -9.21
N SER A 70 -4.69 15.40 -8.49
CA SER A 70 -5.28 14.16 -7.98
C SER A 70 -5.65 13.23 -9.12
N PHE A 71 -5.60 11.93 -8.86
CA PHE A 71 -6.03 10.92 -9.83
C PHE A 71 -6.77 9.77 -9.16
N ASP A 72 -7.65 9.15 -9.93
CA ASP A 72 -8.60 8.15 -9.46
C ASP A 72 -8.31 6.80 -10.13
N ILE A 73 -8.24 5.73 -9.34
CA ILE A 73 -7.98 4.37 -9.83
C ILE A 73 -9.12 3.43 -9.42
N PRO A 74 -9.82 2.78 -10.37
CA PRO A 74 -10.74 1.70 -10.03
C PRO A 74 -9.95 0.49 -9.50
N LEU A 75 -10.26 0.05 -8.28
CA LEU A 75 -9.57 -1.08 -7.66
C LEU A 75 -10.09 -2.44 -8.12
N LEU A 76 -11.35 -2.52 -8.56
CA LEU A 76 -11.94 -3.78 -9.00
C LEU A 76 -11.21 -4.31 -10.25
N GLY A 77 -10.67 -5.53 -10.15
CA GLY A 77 -9.89 -6.16 -11.22
C GLY A 77 -8.49 -5.58 -11.45
N ALA A 78 -8.04 -4.64 -10.61
CA ALA A 78 -6.70 -4.07 -10.72
C ALA A 78 -5.60 -5.05 -10.23
N ALA A 79 -4.43 -5.01 -10.86
CA ALA A 79 -3.25 -5.76 -10.46
C ALA A 79 -2.30 -4.85 -9.66
N VAL A 80 -1.92 -5.28 -8.45
CA VAL A 80 -0.99 -4.56 -7.59
C VAL A 80 0.38 -5.23 -7.59
N THR A 81 1.39 -4.48 -8.03
CA THR A 81 2.79 -4.93 -8.13
C THR A 81 3.73 -4.04 -7.33
N LEU A 82 4.84 -4.59 -6.86
CA LEU A 82 5.94 -3.85 -6.25
C LEU A 82 7.14 -3.95 -7.17
N ALA A 83 7.73 -2.81 -7.50
CA ALA A 83 8.93 -2.70 -8.32
C ALA A 83 10.03 -1.96 -7.55
N ASN A 84 11.29 -2.20 -7.92
CA ASN A 84 12.41 -1.40 -7.45
C ASN A 84 12.77 -0.42 -8.57
N ASP A 85 12.69 0.88 -8.30
CA ASP A 85 13.21 1.91 -9.17
C ASP A 85 14.62 2.27 -8.73
N ARG A 86 15.60 1.85 -9.51
CA ARG A 86 17.01 2.11 -9.22
C ARG A 86 17.43 3.54 -9.56
N ALA A 87 16.72 4.22 -10.45
CA ALA A 87 17.04 5.58 -10.85
C ALA A 87 16.71 6.56 -9.70
N ASP A 88 15.56 6.35 -9.07
CA ASP A 88 15.08 7.17 -7.95
C ASP A 88 15.44 6.58 -6.57
N ALA A 89 16.06 5.39 -6.54
CA ALA A 89 16.38 4.63 -5.33
C ALA A 89 15.14 4.37 -4.44
N THR A 90 14.01 4.08 -5.08
CA THR A 90 12.72 3.83 -4.42
C THR A 90 12.21 2.40 -4.67
N PHE A 91 11.24 2.02 -3.84
CA PHE A 91 10.40 0.85 -4.03
C PHE A 91 8.98 1.34 -4.32
N ASP A 92 8.50 1.04 -5.51
CA ASP A 92 7.28 1.60 -6.06
C ASP A 92 6.17 0.58 -6.02
N VAL A 93 5.02 0.97 -5.49
CA VAL A 93 3.79 0.20 -5.58
C VAL A 93 3.02 0.71 -6.79
N ASN A 94 2.78 -0.17 -7.76
CA ASN A 94 2.12 0.16 -9.01
C ASN A 94 0.80 -0.58 -9.13
N VAL A 95 -0.18 0.08 -9.76
CA VAL A 95 -1.50 -0.47 -10.05
C VAL A 95 -1.78 -0.43 -11.55
N ALA A 96 -2.12 -1.58 -12.11
CA ALA A 96 -2.58 -1.70 -13.49
C ALA A 96 -4.07 -2.08 -13.50
N THR A 97 -4.89 -1.40 -14.31
CA THR A 97 -6.34 -1.67 -14.40
C THR A 97 -6.66 -2.50 -15.64
N ALA A 98 -7.62 -3.41 -15.55
CA ALA A 98 -8.02 -4.28 -16.67
C ALA A 98 -8.87 -3.55 -17.73
N LEU A 99 -9.45 -2.39 -17.39
CA LEU A 99 -10.32 -1.61 -18.29
C LEU A 99 -9.55 -0.87 -19.39
N ALA A 100 -8.23 -0.82 -19.29
CA ALA A 100 -7.37 -0.27 -20.30
C ALA A 100 -7.21 -1.27 -21.46
N HIS A 101 -8.13 -1.24 -22.43
CA HIS A 101 -8.02 -1.97 -23.71
C HIS A 101 -6.82 -1.54 -24.59
N ARG A 102 -6.00 -0.62 -24.10
CA ARG A 102 -4.69 -0.26 -24.59
C ARG A 102 -3.76 -0.34 -23.40
N GLN A 103 -2.51 -0.76 -23.62
CA GLN A 103 -1.42 -0.79 -22.63
C GLN A 103 -1.33 0.54 -21.85
N GLU A 104 -2.18 0.76 -20.85
CA GLU A 104 -1.98 1.81 -19.88
C GLU A 104 -0.91 1.30 -18.94
N ALA A 105 0.20 2.03 -18.93
CA ALA A 105 1.31 1.82 -18.03
C ALA A 105 0.76 1.74 -16.59
N ALA A 106 1.24 0.76 -15.83
CA ALA A 106 0.94 0.68 -14.41
C ALA A 106 1.24 2.04 -13.76
N VAL A 107 0.30 2.55 -12.97
CA VAL A 107 0.43 3.87 -12.32
C VAL A 107 1.03 3.67 -10.94
N SER A 108 2.03 4.46 -10.59
CA SER A 108 2.60 4.45 -9.24
C SER A 108 1.60 5.06 -8.25
N VAL A 109 1.31 4.31 -7.19
CA VAL A 109 0.41 4.70 -6.09
C VAL A 109 1.15 4.91 -4.78
N LEU A 110 2.44 4.58 -4.75
CA LEU A 110 3.38 4.91 -3.68
C LEU A 110 4.79 4.78 -4.22
N GLU A 111 5.64 5.76 -3.93
CA GLU A 111 7.10 5.67 -4.09
C GLU A 111 7.71 5.71 -2.69
N ALA A 112 8.36 4.64 -2.26
CA ALA A 112 8.90 4.53 -0.90
C ALA A 112 10.42 4.41 -0.89
N GLN A 113 11.09 5.12 0.02
CA GLN A 113 12.53 4.97 0.24
C GLN A 113 12.88 3.71 1.06
N ASN A 114 11.87 3.05 1.65
CA ASN A 114 12.03 1.84 2.44
C ASN A 114 11.11 0.71 1.91
N TRP A 115 11.70 -0.46 1.69
CA TRP A 115 10.98 -1.66 1.26
C TRP A 115 9.85 -2.08 2.21
N VAL A 116 10.00 -1.86 3.52
CA VAL A 116 8.96 -2.18 4.52
C VAL A 116 7.70 -1.35 4.27
N HIS A 117 7.83 -0.06 3.93
CA HIS A 117 6.68 0.79 3.61
C HIS A 117 6.02 0.35 2.29
N ALA A 118 6.81 0.04 1.25
CA ALA A 118 6.28 -0.42 -0.02
C ALA A 118 5.55 -1.77 0.10
N SER A 119 6.14 -2.74 0.78
CA SER A 119 5.53 -4.07 0.98
C SER A 119 4.28 -3.99 1.88
N GLY A 120 4.30 -3.17 2.92
CA GLY A 120 3.13 -2.88 3.76
C GLY A 120 1.99 -2.24 2.96
N MET A 121 2.30 -1.24 2.14
CA MET A 121 1.33 -0.60 1.24
C MET A 121 0.76 -1.59 0.22
N GLN A 122 1.61 -2.40 -0.41
CA GLN A 122 1.18 -3.42 -1.37
C GLN A 122 0.18 -4.40 -0.73
N LEU A 123 0.45 -4.87 0.48
CA LEU A 123 -0.45 -5.76 1.22
C LEU A 123 -1.77 -5.05 1.57
N LEU A 124 -1.71 -3.85 2.14
CA LEU A 124 -2.89 -3.08 2.50
C LEU A 124 -3.80 -2.85 1.28
N LEU A 125 -3.22 -2.46 0.15
CA LEU A 125 -3.96 -2.19 -1.07
C LEU A 125 -4.64 -3.45 -1.63
N ARG A 126 -3.94 -4.59 -1.63
CA ARG A 126 -4.52 -5.88 -2.06
C ARG A 126 -5.70 -6.29 -1.21
N VAL A 127 -5.59 -6.13 0.11
CA VAL A 127 -6.68 -6.56 0.99
C VAL A 127 -7.80 -5.51 1.04
N LEU A 128 -7.51 -4.22 0.83
CA LEU A 128 -8.52 -3.18 0.57
C LEU A 128 -9.33 -3.51 -0.69
N GLN A 129 -8.65 -3.91 -1.77
CA GLN A 129 -9.28 -4.38 -3.00
C GLN A 129 -10.15 -5.62 -2.76
N LYS A 130 -9.69 -6.58 -1.96
CA LYS A 130 -10.52 -7.74 -1.60
C LYS A 130 -11.80 -7.32 -0.86
N GLY A 131 -11.70 -6.42 0.12
CA GLY A 131 -12.88 -5.92 0.84
C GLY A 131 -13.90 -5.23 -0.09
N CYS A 132 -13.40 -4.60 -1.16
CA CYS A 132 -14.22 -4.05 -2.23
C CYS A 132 -15.00 -5.11 -3.01
N VAL A 133 -14.35 -6.21 -3.40
CA VAL A 133 -14.99 -7.35 -4.07
C VAL A 133 -16.05 -8.00 -3.18
N ASP A 134 -15.73 -8.21 -1.89
CA ASP A 134 -16.64 -8.83 -0.94
C ASP A 134 -17.90 -7.97 -0.73
N ALA A 135 -17.76 -6.64 -0.62
CA ALA A 135 -18.88 -5.71 -0.52
C ALA A 135 -19.76 -5.69 -1.78
N GLN A 136 -19.16 -5.73 -2.97
CA GLN A 136 -19.89 -5.80 -4.24
C GLN A 136 -20.73 -7.08 -4.33
N ASN A 137 -20.15 -8.22 -3.97
CA ASN A 137 -20.84 -9.51 -3.98
C ASN A 137 -22.02 -9.54 -3.01
N ALA A 138 -21.84 -9.03 -1.78
CA ALA A 138 -22.91 -8.92 -0.80
C ALA A 138 -24.07 -8.04 -1.30
N HIS A 139 -23.74 -6.93 -1.94
CA HIS A 139 -24.74 -6.04 -2.52
C HIS A 139 -25.48 -6.66 -3.72
N HIS A 140 -24.83 -7.50 -4.53
CA HIS A 140 -25.50 -8.27 -5.58
C HIS A 140 -26.45 -9.33 -5.00
N ALA A 141 -26.00 -10.07 -3.98
CA ALA A 141 -26.82 -11.10 -3.33
C ALA A 141 -28.06 -10.52 -2.61
N ALA A 142 -27.97 -9.30 -2.08
CA ALA A 142 -29.11 -8.62 -1.46
C ALA A 142 -30.17 -8.14 -2.47
N ARG A 143 -29.85 -8.12 -3.77
CA ARG A 143 -30.73 -7.67 -4.86
C ARG A 143 -31.32 -8.81 -5.69
N SER A 144 -30.87 -10.05 -5.48
CA SER A 144 -31.40 -11.28 -6.09
C SER A 144 -32.47 -11.90 -5.22
#